data_AF-A0A7J7MAG3-F1
#
_entry.id   AF-A0A7J7MAG3-F1
#
_cell.length_a   1.000
_cell.length_b   1.000
_cell.length_c   1.000
_cell.angle_alpha   90.00
_cell.angle_beta   90.00
_cell.angle_gamma   90.00
#
_symmetry.space_group_name_H-M   'P 1'
#
loop_
_entity.id
_entity.type
_entity.pdbx_description
1 polymer ?
#
loop_
_entity_poly.entity_id
_entity_poly.type
_entity_poly.pdbx_seq_one_letter_code
_entity_poly.pdbx_strand_id
1 'polypeptide(L)'
;MSAEALPSFRFDSPSYNQSVIPFLMYCTEILASLPFTAPDEPLYLIYTINRVLQVISGSLKATMKALSSRSIQEDKHAILDENGVLQHDYSADCQAAIALQLLLKLKRHLKIAFGLSDARCQEFSSNDPLKLGEALSRQNIPFDISGNN
;
A
#
# COMPACT_ATOMS: atom_id res chain seq x y z
N MET A 1 9.78 31.80 -19.60
CA MET A 1 10.20 30.40 -19.34
C MET A 1 9.52 30.00 -18.04
N SER A 2 8.28 29.53 -18.13
CA SER A 2 7.45 29.22 -16.96
C SER A 2 7.65 27.75 -16.63
N ALA A 3 8.05 27.47 -15.39
CA ALA A 3 8.17 26.12 -14.88
C ALA A 3 6.77 25.50 -14.77
N GLU A 4 6.48 24.53 -15.64
CA GLU A 4 5.29 23.70 -15.56
C GLU A 4 5.45 22.79 -14.35
N ALA A 5 4.68 23.06 -13.29
CA ALA A 5 4.64 22.22 -12.11
C ALA A 5 4.04 20.86 -12.52
N LEU A 6 4.85 19.81 -12.42
CA LEU A 6 4.42 18.41 -12.55
C LEU A 6 3.16 18.20 -11.70
N PRO A 7 2.06 17.66 -12.26
CA PRO A 7 0.86 17.42 -11.49
C PRO A 7 1.19 16.39 -10.41
N SER A 8 1.10 16.83 -9.16
CA SER A 8 1.08 15.92 -8.02
C SER A 8 -0.10 14.97 -8.24
N PHE A 9 0.21 13.68 -8.36
CA PHE A 9 -0.77 12.63 -8.63
C PHE A 9 -1.74 12.57 -7.43
N ARG A 10 -2.83 13.33 -7.48
CA ARG A 10 -3.85 13.40 -6.44
C ARG A 10 -5.03 12.52 -6.81
N PHE A 11 -5.31 11.55 -5.94
CA PHE A 11 -6.37 10.56 -6.09
C PHE A 11 -7.76 11.03 -5.60
N ASP A 12 -7.93 12.29 -5.23
CA ASP A 12 -9.11 12.78 -4.48
C ASP A 12 -10.39 12.99 -5.31
N SER A 13 -10.54 12.39 -6.50
CA SER A 13 -11.72 12.59 -7.35
C SER A 13 -12.72 11.42 -7.24
N PRO A 14 -13.99 11.65 -6.85
CA PRO A 14 -14.94 10.59 -6.54
C PRO A 14 -15.33 9.69 -7.73
N SER A 15 -15.23 10.19 -8.96
CA SER A 15 -15.50 9.42 -10.19
C SER A 15 -14.35 8.50 -10.62
N TYR A 16 -13.13 8.72 -10.10
CA TYR A 16 -11.96 7.90 -10.43
C TYR A 16 -11.92 6.58 -9.63
N ASN A 17 -12.61 6.55 -8.49
CA ASN A 17 -12.58 5.49 -7.49
C ASN A 17 -12.93 4.09 -8.02
N GLN A 18 -13.74 4.00 -9.07
CA GLN A 18 -14.17 2.71 -9.62
C GLN A 18 -13.06 1.99 -10.42
N SER A 19 -12.09 2.73 -10.97
CA SER A 19 -10.98 2.17 -11.76
C SER A 19 -9.65 2.10 -11.01
N VAL A 20 -9.55 2.71 -9.82
CA VAL A 20 -8.30 2.74 -9.04
C VAL A 20 -7.84 1.36 -8.62
N ILE A 21 -8.72 0.53 -8.08
CA ILE A 21 -8.33 -0.78 -7.55
C ILE A 21 -7.82 -1.71 -8.68
N PRO A 22 -8.52 -1.90 -9.81
CA PRO A 22 -8.00 -2.70 -10.92
C PRO A 22 -6.67 -2.17 -11.47
N PHE A 23 -6.50 -0.85 -11.55
CA PHE A 23 -5.24 -0.24 -11.98
C PHE A 23 -4.10 -0.52 -11.00
N LEU A 24 -4.34 -0.37 -9.69
CA LEU A 24 -3.35 -0.69 -8.66
C LEU A 24 -2.98 -2.18 -8.67
N MET A 25 -3.95 -3.08 -8.86
CA MET A 25 -3.68 -4.51 -9.02
C MET A 25 -2.74 -4.75 -10.20
N TYR A 26 -3.04 -4.19 -11.37
CA TYR A 26 -2.19 -4.28 -12.55
C TYR A 26 -0.78 -3.73 -12.28
N CYS A 27 -0.67 -2.55 -11.68
CA CYS A 27 0.63 -1.99 -11.30
C CYS A 27 1.41 -2.91 -10.35
N THR A 28 0.77 -3.50 -9.35
CA THR A 28 1.45 -4.45 -8.45
C THR A 28 1.91 -5.72 -9.15
N GLU A 29 1.14 -6.23 -10.11
CA GLU A 29 1.52 -7.37 -10.96
C GLU A 29 2.77 -7.05 -11.80
N ILE A 30 2.77 -5.89 -12.46
CA ILE A 30 3.92 -5.44 -13.25
C ILE A 30 5.15 -5.27 -12.36
N LEU A 31 5.03 -4.57 -11.22
CA LEU A 31 6.15 -4.37 -10.29
C LEU A 31 6.71 -5.69 -9.73
N ALA A 32 5.86 -6.70 -9.51
CA ALA A 32 6.28 -8.03 -9.06
C ALA A 32 6.99 -8.84 -10.17
N SER A 33 6.72 -8.55 -11.44
CA SER A 33 7.27 -9.29 -12.58
C SER A 33 8.55 -8.68 -13.17
N LEU A 34 8.95 -7.48 -12.72
CA LEU A 34 10.13 -6.79 -13.23
C LEU A 34 11.41 -7.65 -13.14
N PRO A 35 12.29 -7.59 -14.15
CA PRO A 35 13.56 -8.30 -14.16
C PRO A 35 14.62 -7.51 -13.39
N PHE A 36 14.51 -7.44 -12.06
CA PHE A 36 15.49 -6.74 -11.25
C PHE A 36 16.90 -7.31 -11.41
N THR A 37 17.89 -6.43 -11.57
CA THR A 37 19.28 -6.84 -11.86
C THR A 37 20.24 -6.58 -10.71
N ALA A 38 19.84 -5.75 -9.73
CA ALA A 38 20.60 -5.42 -8.55
C ALA A 38 19.70 -5.44 -7.30
N PRO A 39 20.22 -5.80 -6.11
CA PRO A 39 19.43 -5.85 -4.87
C PRO A 39 18.85 -4.49 -4.46
N ASP A 40 19.49 -3.39 -4.86
CA ASP A 40 19.06 -2.04 -4.52
C ASP A 40 17.74 -1.65 -5.20
N GLU A 41 17.42 -2.23 -6.36
CA GLU A 41 16.17 -1.94 -7.08
C GLU A 41 14.91 -2.43 -6.31
N PRO A 42 14.78 -3.71 -5.90
CA PRO A 42 13.67 -4.15 -5.07
C PRO A 42 13.73 -3.56 -3.66
N LEU A 43 14.92 -3.25 -3.12
CA LEU A 43 15.05 -2.55 -1.84
C LEU A 43 14.47 -1.13 -1.90
N TYR A 44 14.70 -0.40 -3.00
CA TYR A 44 14.13 0.93 -3.21
C TYR A 44 12.59 0.88 -3.28
N LEU A 45 12.02 -0.14 -3.94
CA LEU A 45 10.59 -0.37 -3.94
C LEU A 45 10.05 -0.66 -2.53
N ILE A 46 10.71 -1.55 -1.78
CA ILE A 46 10.34 -1.86 -0.40
C ILE A 46 10.42 -0.61 0.50
N TYR A 47 11.47 0.19 0.34
CA TYR A 47 11.63 1.46 1.04
C TYR A 47 10.48 2.41 0.74
N THR A 48 10.12 2.58 -0.53
CA THR A 48 9.01 3.45 -0.95
C THR A 48 7.67 2.94 -0.40
N ILE A 49 7.42 1.64 -0.46
CA ILE A 49 6.24 1.01 0.15
C ILE A 49 6.22 1.30 1.66
N ASN A 50 7.34 1.15 2.37
CA ASN A 50 7.42 1.44 3.80
C ASN A 50 7.07 2.90 4.13
N ARG A 51 7.48 3.86 3.29
CA ARG A 51 7.11 5.27 3.46
C ARG A 51 5.60 5.49 3.30
N VAL A 52 5.00 4.91 2.27
CA VAL A 52 3.54 4.98 2.07
C VAL A 52 2.78 4.34 3.23
N LEU A 53 3.22 3.15 3.68
CA LEU A 53 2.64 2.47 4.83
C LEU A 53 2.75 3.31 6.10
N GLN A 54 3.90 3.92 6.38
CA GLN A 54 4.07 4.77 7.57
C GLN A 54 3.13 5.98 7.56
N VAL A 55 2.93 6.64 6.41
CA VAL A 55 2.08 7.83 6.31
C VAL A 55 0.59 7.49 6.43
N ILE A 56 0.12 6.48 5.68
CA ILE A 56 -1.32 6.20 5.54
C ILE A 56 -1.83 5.27 6.64
N SER A 57 -1.02 4.31 7.09
CA SER A 57 -1.48 3.30 8.06
C SER A 57 -1.82 3.90 9.42
N GLY A 58 -1.23 5.03 9.79
CA GLY A 58 -1.55 5.74 11.03
C GLY A 58 -3.01 6.20 11.06
N SER A 59 -3.44 6.90 10.01
CA SER A 59 -4.82 7.39 9.87
C SER A 59 -5.80 6.24 9.75
N LEU A 60 -5.55 5.26 8.87
CA LEU A 60 -6.46 4.12 8.70
C LEU A 60 -6.63 3.32 10.01
N LYS A 61 -5.53 3.07 10.73
CA LYS A 61 -5.58 2.38 12.03
C LYS A 61 -6.42 3.14 13.05
N ALA A 62 -6.33 4.47 13.09
CA ALA A 62 -7.14 5.29 13.97
C ALA A 62 -8.62 5.19 13.61
N THR A 63 -8.96 5.27 12.32
CA THR A 63 -10.34 5.12 11.83
C THR A 63 -10.90 3.73 12.15
N MET A 64 -10.16 2.66 11.88
CA MET A 64 -10.58 1.29 12.21
C MET A 64 -10.78 1.10 13.72
N LYS A 65 -9.95 1.70 14.57
CA LYS A 65 -10.13 1.66 16.03
C LYS A 65 -11.41 2.39 16.46
N ALA A 66 -11.68 3.57 15.89
CA ALA A 66 -12.89 4.32 16.16
C ALA A 66 -14.16 3.56 15.74
N LEU A 67 -14.12 2.91 14.57
CA LEU A 67 -15.19 2.02 14.09
C LEU A 67 -15.43 0.84 15.04
N SER A 68 -14.36 0.15 15.43
CA SER A 68 -14.45 -1.01 16.31
C SER A 68 -15.01 -0.62 17.69
N SER A 69 -14.66 0.55 18.23
CA SER A 69 -15.25 1.04 19.48
C SER A 69 -16.74 1.38 19.37
N ARG A 70 -17.20 1.86 18.19
CA ARG A 70 -18.63 2.14 17.96
C ARG A 70 -19.45 0.86 17.81
N SER A 71 -18.95 -0.13 17.07
CA SER A 71 -19.65 -1.41 16.89
C SER A 71 -19.85 -2.16 18.21
N ILE A 72 -18.92 -2.02 19.17
CA ILE A 72 -19.06 -2.61 20.51
C ILE A 72 -20.11 -1.88 21.36
N GLN A 73 -20.47 -0.64 21.01
CA GLN A 73 -21.46 0.15 21.72
C GLN A 73 -22.88 -0.03 21.16
N GLU A 74 -23.03 -0.45 19.90
CA GLU A 74 -24.35 -0.68 19.27
C GLU A 74 -25.02 -2.01 19.67
N ASP A 75 -24.34 -2.90 20.41
CA ASP A 75 -24.95 -4.14 20.93
C ASP A 75 -25.78 -3.93 22.21
N LYS A 76 -26.18 -2.69 22.53
CA LYS A 76 -27.04 -2.40 23.69
C LYS A 76 -28.26 -1.51 23.50
N HIS A 77 -28.49 -0.84 22.37
CA HIS A 77 -29.79 -0.23 22.12
C HIS A 77 -30.03 -0.02 20.62
N ALA A 78 -30.88 -0.88 20.04
CA ALA A 78 -31.70 -0.47 18.92
C ALA A 78 -32.68 0.61 19.43
N ILE A 79 -32.63 1.81 18.85
CA ILE A 79 -33.76 2.72 18.56
C ILE A 79 -33.20 3.90 17.75
N LEU A 80 -33.90 4.21 16.65
CA LEU A 80 -33.66 5.25 15.64
C LEU A 80 -33.49 6.66 16.22
N ASP A 81 -32.74 7.55 15.55
CA ASP A 81 -32.93 9.00 15.68
C ASP A 81 -32.79 9.71 14.33
N GLU A 82 -33.71 10.65 14.08
CA GLU A 82 -34.02 11.33 12.82
C GLU A 82 -33.24 12.64 12.60
N ASN A 83 -32.17 12.93 13.35
CA ASN A 83 -31.50 14.23 13.23
C ASN A 83 -29.96 14.13 13.20
N GLY A 84 -29.38 14.20 12.00
CA GLY A 84 -28.03 14.76 11.79
C GLY A 84 -26.83 13.84 12.00
N VAL A 85 -26.91 12.56 11.64
CA VAL A 85 -25.75 11.66 11.67
C VAL A 85 -24.81 11.97 10.50
N LEU A 86 -23.58 12.40 10.81
CA LEU A 86 -22.47 12.37 9.84
C LEU A 86 -22.20 10.91 9.46
N GLN A 87 -22.79 10.48 8.35
CA GLN A 87 -22.49 9.22 7.70
C GLN A 87 -21.09 9.37 7.09
N HIS A 88 -20.06 9.04 7.87
CA HIS A 88 -18.69 9.00 7.36
C HIS A 88 -18.65 7.98 6.23
N ASP A 89 -18.29 8.42 5.02
CA ASP A 89 -18.20 7.54 3.87
C ASP A 89 -16.96 6.65 4.02
N TYR A 90 -17.16 5.46 4.57
CA TYR A 90 -16.09 4.46 4.76
C TYR A 90 -15.59 3.86 3.44
N SER A 91 -16.18 4.21 2.29
CA SER A 91 -15.72 3.76 0.98
C SER A 91 -14.26 4.16 0.73
N ALA A 92 -13.89 5.38 1.12
CA ALA A 92 -12.51 5.87 1.00
C ALA A 92 -11.54 5.11 1.90
N ASP A 93 -11.94 4.82 3.15
CA ASP A 93 -11.13 4.03 4.07
C ASP A 93 -10.96 2.57 3.58
N CYS A 94 -12.03 1.97 3.06
CA CYS A 94 -12.00 0.64 2.46
C CYS A 94 -11.08 0.58 1.24
N GLN A 95 -11.12 1.58 0.37
CA GLN A 95 -10.22 1.69 -0.78
C GLN A 95 -8.76 1.85 -0.35
N ALA A 96 -8.50 2.70 0.65
CA ALA A 96 -7.17 2.83 1.24
C ALA A 96 -6.70 1.50 1.84
N ALA A 97 -7.56 0.77 2.54
CA ALA A 97 -7.24 -0.55 3.08
C ALA A 97 -6.88 -1.56 1.99
N ILE A 98 -7.62 -1.61 0.88
CA ILE A 98 -7.32 -2.48 -0.26
C ILE A 98 -5.97 -2.09 -0.89
N ALA A 99 -5.72 -0.80 -1.11
CA ALA A 99 -4.46 -0.32 -1.65
C ALA A 99 -3.27 -0.70 -0.75
N LEU A 100 -3.39 -0.50 0.57
CA LEU A 100 -2.36 -0.90 1.53
C LEU A 100 -2.16 -2.42 1.56
N GLN A 101 -3.24 -3.21 1.44
CA GLN A 101 -3.16 -4.66 1.36
C GLN A 101 -2.37 -5.11 0.11
N LEU A 102 -2.57 -4.48 -1.05
CA LEU A 102 -1.80 -4.74 -2.27
C LEU A 102 -0.32 -4.41 -2.08
N LEU A 103 0.00 -3.25 -1.48
CA LEU A 103 1.38 -2.85 -1.20
C LEU A 103 2.07 -3.80 -0.21
N LEU A 104 1.35 -4.28 0.81
CA LEU A 104 1.87 -5.27 1.76
C LEU A 104 2.15 -6.61 1.09
N LYS A 105 1.25 -7.08 0.19
CA LYS A 105 1.47 -8.28 -0.61
C LYS A 105 2.70 -8.14 -1.50
N LEU A 106 2.83 -7.01 -2.21
CA LEU A 106 3.98 -6.74 -3.06
C LEU A 106 5.29 -6.72 -2.26
N LYS A 107 5.33 -5.99 -1.14
CA LYS A 107 6.51 -5.95 -0.24
C LYS A 107 6.91 -7.36 0.21
N ARG A 108 5.95 -8.16 0.66
CA ARG A 108 6.20 -9.55 1.08
C ARG A 108 6.74 -10.38 -0.07
N HIS A 109 6.12 -10.29 -1.25
CA HIS A 109 6.56 -11.02 -2.42
C HIS A 109 8.00 -10.68 -2.81
N LEU A 110 8.34 -9.39 -2.90
CA LEU A 110 9.70 -8.94 -3.23
C LEU A 110 10.72 -9.47 -2.21
N LYS A 111 10.41 -9.41 -0.91
CA LYS A 111 11.30 -9.94 0.13
C LYS A 111 11.59 -11.43 -0.05
N ILE A 112 10.55 -12.23 -0.31
CA ILE A 112 10.70 -13.69 -0.45
C ILE A 112 11.39 -14.01 -1.79
N ALA A 113 10.91 -13.44 -2.89
CA ALA A 113 11.43 -13.69 -4.23
C ALA A 113 12.92 -13.36 -4.34
N PHE A 114 13.40 -12.33 -3.65
CA PHE A 114 14.81 -11.88 -3.71
C PHE A 114 15.63 -12.19 -2.46
N GLY A 115 15.09 -12.96 -1.51
CA GLY A 115 15.81 -13.37 -0.29
C GLY A 115 16.26 -12.20 0.60
N LEU A 116 15.50 -11.10 0.62
CA LEU A 116 15.87 -9.88 1.34
C LEU A 116 15.50 -9.99 2.83
N SER A 117 16.49 -9.78 3.71
CA SER A 117 16.27 -9.77 5.16
C SER A 117 15.64 -8.46 5.64
N ASP A 118 15.00 -8.49 6.81
CA ASP A 118 14.46 -7.29 7.45
C ASP A 118 15.54 -6.27 7.78
N ALA A 119 16.72 -6.72 8.22
CA ALA A 119 17.86 -5.86 8.48
C ALA A 119 18.28 -5.08 7.23
N ARG A 120 18.44 -5.75 6.08
CA ARG A 120 18.79 -5.06 4.82
C ARG A 120 17.72 -4.06 4.38
N CYS A 121 16.44 -4.40 4.57
CA CYS A 121 15.35 -3.49 4.25
C CYS A 121 15.35 -2.23 5.15
N GLN A 122 15.81 -2.34 6.39
CA GLN A 122 15.84 -1.24 7.36
C GLN A 122 17.09 -0.37 7.23
N GLU A 123 18.22 -0.97 6.89
CA GLU A 123 19.49 -0.29 6.68
C GLU A 123 19.55 0.47 5.35
N PHE A 124 18.70 0.11 4.38
CA PHE A 124 18.65 0.78 3.09
C PHE A 124 18.31 2.28 3.21
N SER A 125 19.18 3.11 2.64
CA SER A 125 19.01 4.55 2.53
C SER A 125 18.97 4.93 1.05
N SER A 126 17.96 5.73 0.66
CA SER A 126 17.83 6.20 -0.73
C SER A 126 18.94 7.17 -1.16
N ASN A 127 19.76 7.64 -0.23
CA ASN A 127 20.85 8.59 -0.49
C ASN A 127 22.18 7.89 -0.78
N ASP A 128 22.26 6.58 -0.58
CA ASP A 128 23.49 5.83 -0.80
C ASP A 128 23.67 5.53 -2.30
N PRO A 129 24.91 5.57 -2.83
CA PRO A 129 25.16 5.19 -4.22
C PRO A 129 24.73 3.74 -4.47
N LEU A 130 23.99 3.52 -5.56
CA LEU A 130 23.58 2.19 -5.99
C LEU A 130 24.82 1.30 -6.18
N LYS A 131 24.90 0.20 -5.42
CA LYS A 131 25.96 -0.79 -5.53
C LYS A 131 25.71 -1.66 -6.75
N LEU A 132 26.12 -1.14 -7.91
CA LEU A 132 26.06 -1.86 -9.18
C LEU A 132 27.05 -3.03 -9.13
N GLY A 133 26.55 -4.27 -9.17
CA GLY A 133 27.39 -5.47 -9.32
C GLY A 133 27.21 -6.57 -8.27
N GLU A 134 26.39 -6.38 -7.24
CA GLU A 134 25.99 -7.50 -6.38
C GLU A 134 24.98 -8.37 -7.16
N ALA A 135 25.37 -9.61 -7.49
CA ALA A 135 24.51 -10.52 -8.21
C ALA A 135 23.24 -10.84 -7.40
N LEU A 136 22.07 -10.58 -7.99
CA LEU A 136 20.78 -10.83 -7.38
C LEU A 136 20.25 -12.21 -7.82
N SER A 137 19.92 -13.06 -6.85
CA SER A 137 19.22 -14.33 -7.11
C SER A 137 17.72 -14.15 -6.91
N ARG A 138 16.91 -14.73 -7.83
CA ARG A 138 15.45 -14.71 -7.77
C ARG A 138 14.90 -16.12 -7.62
N GLN A 139 14.04 -16.31 -6.62
CA GLN A 139 13.24 -17.50 -6.45
C GLN A 139 12.02 -17.47 -7.37
N ASN A 140 11.70 -18.59 -8.00
CA ASN A 140 10.54 -18.72 -8.88
C ASN A 140 9.26 -18.96 -8.07
N ILE A 141 8.71 -17.87 -7.53
CA ILE A 141 7.51 -17.89 -6.69
C ILE A 141 6.43 -17.08 -7.40
N PRO A 142 5.23 -17.62 -7.62
CA PRO A 142 4.14 -16.86 -8.23
C PRO A 142 3.71 -15.72 -7.31
N PHE A 143 3.37 -14.56 -7.90
CA PHE A 143 2.71 -13.48 -7.18
C PHE A 143 1.20 -13.71 -7.25
N ASP A 144 0.56 -13.93 -6.10
CA ASP A 144 -0.89 -14.13 -6.02
C ASP A 144 -1.60 -12.90 -5.45
N ILE A 145 -2.32 -12.21 -6.33
CA ILE A 145 -3.18 -11.08 -5.95
C ILE A 145 -4.49 -11.57 -5.33
N SER A 146 -4.97 -12.76 -5.69
CA SER A 146 -6.21 -13.31 -5.14
C SER A 146 -6.06 -13.60 -3.64
N GLY A 147 -7.08 -13.28 -2.86
CA GLY A 147 -7.04 -13.35 -1.40
C GLY A 147 -7.35 -14.72 -0.83
N ASN A 148 -7.21 -15.81 -1.58
CA ASN A 148 -7.65 -17.14 -1.15
C ASN A 148 -6.50 -17.88 -0.45
N ASN A 149 -6.40 -17.70 0.87
CA ASN A 149 -5.84 -18.73 1.76
C ASN A 149 -6.96 -19.61 2.28
#